data_AF-A0A453IL92-F1
#
_entry.id   AF-A0A453IL92-F1
#
_cell.length_a   1.000
_cell.length_b   1.000
_cell.length_c   1.000
_cell.angle_alpha   90.00
_cell.angle_beta   90.00
_cell.angle_gamma   90.00
#
_symmetry.space_group_name_H-M   'P 1'
#
loop_
_entity.id
_entity.type
_entity.pdbx_description
1 polymer ?
#
loop_
_entity_poly.entity_id
_entity_poly.type
_entity_poly.pdbx_seq_one_letter_code
_entity_poly.pdbx_strand_id
1 'polypeptide(L)'
;GLKSVARAAFSWKPTGRAQQTLAAAVSRSGVGLHSGARATATLLPARAGEGRYFVVEEARVAAEVGNAEPQSPLCTTLRSGSGGARVRTVEHLLSAMEALGVDNCRVEVSGGDEVRASLAGCC
;
A
#
# COMPACT_ATOMS: atom_id res chain seq x y z
N GLY A 1 17.78 28.07 1.58
CA GLY A 1 17.39 27.64 0.23
C GLY A 1 17.23 26.14 0.22
N LEU A 2 16.00 25.65 0.05
CA LEU A 2 15.69 24.21 0.05
C LEU A 2 16.35 23.55 -1.17
N LYS A 3 17.21 22.56 -0.93
CA LYS A 3 17.67 21.66 -1.97
C LYS A 3 16.54 20.67 -2.24
N SER A 4 15.90 20.81 -3.40
CA SER A 4 14.98 19.81 -3.95
C SER A 4 15.73 18.49 -4.06
N VAL A 5 15.35 17.50 -3.24
CA VAL A 5 15.85 16.13 -3.39
C VAL A 5 15.13 15.55 -4.60
N ALA A 6 15.85 15.44 -5.71
CA ALA A 6 15.35 14.82 -6.92
C ALA A 6 14.82 13.42 -6.58
N ARG A 7 13.58 13.12 -6.98
CA ARG A 7 13.00 11.77 -7.00
C ARG A 7 13.97 10.89 -7.79
N ALA A 8 14.77 10.08 -7.11
CA ALA A 8 15.46 8.98 -7.76
C ALA A 8 14.38 7.99 -8.19
N ALA A 9 13.91 8.15 -9.43
CA ALA A 9 13.00 7.23 -10.07
C ALA A 9 13.73 5.90 -10.19
N PHE A 10 13.29 4.91 -9.41
CA PHE A 10 13.62 3.52 -9.66
C PHE A 10 13.27 3.22 -11.11
N SER A 11 14.28 3.03 -11.97
CA SER A 11 14.07 2.75 -13.39
C SER A 11 13.73 1.27 -13.53
N TRP A 12 12.43 0.96 -13.52
CA TRP A 12 11.97 -0.37 -13.91
C TRP A 12 12.25 -0.55 -15.40
N LYS A 13 12.96 -1.62 -15.78
CA LYS A 13 13.11 -1.96 -17.20
C LYS A 13 11.72 -2.31 -17.75
N PRO A 14 11.21 -1.61 -18.78
CA PRO A 14 9.94 -1.96 -19.39
C PRO A 14 10.01 -3.41 -19.86
N THR A 15 9.14 -4.27 -19.32
CA THR A 15 9.09 -5.68 -19.71
C THR A 15 8.24 -5.89 -20.97
N GLY A 16 7.53 -4.86 -21.43
CA GLY A 16 6.59 -4.93 -22.56
C GLY A 16 5.27 -5.64 -22.24
N ARG A 17 5.08 -6.14 -21.01
CA ARG A 17 3.82 -6.78 -20.58
C ARG A 17 2.73 -5.74 -20.31
N ALA A 18 1.47 -6.11 -20.55
CA ALA A 18 0.34 -5.31 -20.13
C ALA A 18 0.25 -5.25 -18.60
N GLN A 19 -0.05 -4.07 -18.06
CA GLN A 19 -0.28 -3.94 -16.62
C GLN A 19 -1.49 -4.75 -16.17
N GLN A 20 -1.42 -5.34 -14.98
CA GLN A 20 -2.48 -6.15 -14.40
C GLN A 20 -3.17 -5.43 -13.23
N THR A 21 -4.42 -5.83 -12.97
CA THR A 21 -5.20 -5.45 -11.79
C THR A 21 -6.08 -6.63 -11.36
N LEU A 22 -6.86 -6.47 -10.30
CA LEU A 22 -7.78 -7.51 -9.83
C LEU A 22 -8.96 -7.70 -10.77
N ALA A 23 -9.44 -8.94 -10.90
CA ALA A 23 -10.64 -9.23 -11.69
C ALA A 23 -11.94 -8.78 -10.99
N ALA A 24 -11.94 -8.77 -9.66
CA ALA A 24 -13.05 -8.33 -8.82
C ALA A 24 -12.53 -7.83 -7.46
N ALA A 25 -13.38 -7.11 -6.71
CA ALA A 25 -13.04 -6.65 -5.38
C ALA A 25 -12.94 -7.82 -4.38
N VAL A 26 -12.04 -7.70 -3.40
CA VAL A 26 -11.85 -8.68 -2.31
C VAL A 26 -11.68 -7.93 -0.98
N SER A 27 -12.38 -8.37 0.06
CA SER A 27 -12.30 -7.78 1.40
C SER A 27 -11.90 -8.79 2.46
N ARG A 28 -11.11 -8.34 3.44
CA ARG A 28 -10.85 -9.06 4.68
C ARG A 28 -10.84 -8.11 5.87
N SER A 29 -11.43 -8.56 6.97
CA SER A 29 -11.40 -7.87 8.26
C SER A 29 -10.56 -8.67 9.26
N GLY A 30 -9.88 -7.97 10.16
CA GLY A 30 -9.06 -8.59 11.19
C GLY A 30 -8.63 -7.61 12.26
N VAL A 31 -7.96 -8.12 13.28
CA VAL A 31 -7.33 -7.29 14.32
C VAL A 31 -5.88 -7.03 13.90
N GLY A 32 -5.45 -5.76 13.95
CA GLY A 32 -4.07 -5.35 13.69
C GLY A 32 -3.11 -5.92 14.72
N LEU A 33 -1.93 -6.35 14.28
CA LEU A 33 -0.93 -7.01 15.14
C LEU A 33 -0.33 -6.02 16.15
N HIS A 34 -0.10 -4.78 15.72
CA HIS A 34 0.53 -3.75 16.54
C HIS A 34 -0.46 -2.83 17.22
N SER A 35 -1.60 -2.54 16.59
CA SER A 35 -2.62 -1.62 17.11
C SER A 35 -3.64 -2.29 18.02
N GLY A 36 -3.89 -3.60 17.86
CA GLY A 36 -5.02 -4.28 18.51
C GLY A 36 -6.40 -3.80 18.02
N ALA A 37 -6.45 -2.89 17.03
CA ALA A 37 -7.68 -2.36 16.47
C ALA A 37 -8.23 -3.28 15.37
N ARG A 38 -9.55 -3.33 15.22
CA ARG A 38 -10.17 -4.05 14.11
C ARG A 38 -10.15 -3.19 12.86
N ALA A 39 -9.42 -3.64 11.85
CA ALA A 39 -9.38 -3.01 10.53
C ALA A 39 -9.99 -3.91 9.46
N THR A 40 -10.55 -3.30 8.43
CA THR A 40 -10.98 -3.98 7.19
C THR A 40 -10.20 -3.41 6.03
N ALA A 41 -9.58 -4.28 5.25
CA ALA A 41 -8.97 -3.90 3.98
C ALA A 41 -9.80 -4.46 2.82
N THR A 42 -10.17 -3.58 1.90
CA THR A 42 -10.86 -3.92 0.64
C THR A 42 -9.94 -3.57 -0.51
N LEU A 43 -9.56 -4.58 -1.28
CA LEU A 43 -8.78 -4.42 -2.50
C LEU A 43 -9.76 -4.29 -3.67
N LEU A 44 -9.57 -3.25 -4.48
CA LEU A 44 -10.38 -2.98 -5.66
C LEU A 44 -9.50 -2.88 -6.92
N PRO A 45 -10.04 -3.25 -8.09
CA PRO A 45 -9.39 -2.96 -9.36
C PRO A 45 -9.09 -1.46 -9.50
N ALA A 46 -7.96 -1.14 -10.11
CA ALA A 46 -7.55 0.24 -10.41
C ALA A 46 -7.15 0.35 -11.89
N ARG A 47 -7.23 1.57 -12.44
CA ARG A 47 -6.92 1.83 -13.85
C ARG A 47 -5.43 1.67 -14.10
N ALA A 48 -5.08 1.35 -15.35
CA ALA A 48 -3.68 1.33 -15.78
C ALA A 48 -3.01 2.68 -15.51
N GLY A 49 -1.80 2.63 -14.94
CA GLY A 49 -1.00 3.80 -14.57
C GLY A 49 -1.30 4.36 -13.17
N GLU A 50 -2.31 3.87 -12.46
CA GLU A 50 -2.58 4.34 -11.09
C GLU A 50 -1.62 3.76 -10.04
N GLY A 51 -1.00 2.61 -10.36
CA GLY A 51 -0.14 1.88 -9.43
C GLY A 51 -0.91 1.31 -8.24
N ARG A 52 -0.18 0.97 -7.18
CA ARG A 52 -0.72 0.48 -5.90
C ARG A 52 -0.85 1.65 -4.94
N TYR A 53 -2.00 1.80 -4.29
CA TYR A 53 -2.21 2.86 -3.32
C TYR A 53 -3.24 2.47 -2.26
N PHE A 54 -3.11 3.10 -1.09
CA PHE A 54 -4.04 2.96 0.01
C PHE A 54 -4.97 4.16 0.07
N VAL A 55 -6.20 3.94 0.54
CA VAL A 55 -7.16 4.98 0.90
C VAL A 55 -7.49 4.76 2.37
N VAL A 56 -7.05 5.69 3.21
CA VAL A 56 -7.29 5.69 4.67
C VAL A 56 -7.97 7.00 5.02
N GLU A 57 -9.13 6.94 5.65
CA GLU A 57 -9.93 8.15 5.99
C GLU A 57 -10.08 9.09 4.77
N GLU A 58 -10.46 8.51 3.63
CA GLU A 58 -10.64 9.21 2.33
C GLU A 58 -9.37 9.78 1.69
N ALA A 59 -8.22 9.74 2.39
CA ALA A 59 -6.95 10.23 1.89
C ALA A 59 -6.17 9.13 1.14
N ARG A 60 -5.65 9.49 -0.04
CA ARG A 60 -4.81 8.61 -0.86
C ARG A 60 -3.35 8.61 -0.36
N VAL A 61 -2.80 7.43 -0.14
CA VAL A 61 -1.39 7.18 0.20
C VAL A 61 -0.79 6.26 -0.87
N ALA A 62 0.04 6.80 -1.76
CA ALA A 62 0.68 6.00 -2.81
C ALA A 62 1.72 5.03 -2.21
N ALA A 63 1.78 3.80 -2.71
CA ALA A 63 2.78 2.80 -2.29
C ALA A 63 4.13 3.07 -2.98
N GLU A 64 4.77 4.16 -2.60
CA GLU A 64 6.03 4.64 -3.14
C GLU A 64 7.04 4.87 -2.00
N VAL A 65 8.33 4.72 -2.30
CA VAL A 65 9.43 4.97 -1.34
C VAL A 65 9.35 6.38 -0.75
N GLY A 66 8.90 7.37 -1.54
CA GLY A 66 8.74 8.75 -1.06
C GLY A 66 7.71 8.93 0.06
N ASN A 67 6.78 7.99 0.23
CA ASN A 67 5.81 7.97 1.31
C ASN A 67 6.22 7.06 2.47
N ALA A 68 7.31 6.30 2.36
CA ALA A 68 7.76 5.42 3.43
C ALA A 68 8.31 6.23 4.62
N GLU A 69 7.83 5.94 5.83
CA GLU A 69 8.37 6.56 7.05
C GLU A 69 9.82 6.07 7.27
N PRO A 70 10.82 6.96 7.46
CA PRO A 70 12.22 6.57 7.64
C PRO A 70 12.47 5.71 8.88
N GLN A 71 11.65 5.90 9.92
CA GLN A 71 11.71 5.17 11.18
C GLN A 71 10.39 4.45 11.38
N SER A 72 10.37 3.16 11.05
CA SER A 72 9.21 2.30 11.21
C SER A 72 9.67 0.96 11.80
N PRO A 73 9.85 0.87 13.12
CA PRO A 73 10.28 -0.38 13.74
C PRO A 73 9.20 -1.45 13.56
N LEU A 74 9.64 -2.68 13.28
CA LEU A 74 8.84 -3.91 13.16
C LEU A 74 7.91 -4.02 11.94
N CYS A 75 7.67 -2.95 11.19
CA CYS A 75 6.79 -2.98 10.01
C CYS A 75 7.15 -1.88 9.01
N THR A 76 6.63 -1.93 7.78
CA THR A 76 6.69 -0.82 6.84
C THR A 76 5.46 0.07 7.03
N THR A 77 5.69 1.36 7.18
CA THR A 77 4.64 2.37 7.29
C THR A 77 4.75 3.34 6.12
N LEU A 78 3.60 3.65 5.51
CA LEU A 78 3.47 4.73 4.53
C LEU A 78 2.69 5.90 5.13
N ARG A 79 3.05 7.12 4.74
CA ARG A 79 2.36 8.36 5.09
C ARG A 79 2.29 9.31 3.90
N SER A 80 1.12 9.90 3.67
CA SER A 80 0.96 10.96 2.68
C SER A 80 1.40 12.30 3.24
N GLY A 81 2.60 12.77 2.88
CA GLY A 81 3.14 14.05 3.33
C GLY A 81 3.38 14.17 4.84
N SER A 82 3.73 15.37 5.30
CA SER A 82 3.90 15.64 6.74
C SER A 82 2.54 15.71 7.43
N GLY A 83 2.29 14.81 8.38
CA GLY A 83 1.05 14.80 9.18
C GLY A 83 -0.21 14.27 8.47
N GLY A 84 -0.12 13.82 7.22
CA GLY A 84 -1.26 13.23 6.53
C GLY A 84 -1.53 11.77 6.93
N ALA A 85 -2.50 11.16 6.23
CA ALA A 85 -2.95 9.81 6.50
C ALA A 85 -1.80 8.80 6.45
N ARG A 86 -1.90 7.81 7.33
CA ARG A 86 -0.87 6.81 7.61
C ARG A 86 -1.44 5.42 7.42
N VAL A 87 -0.62 4.49 6.96
CA VAL A 87 -0.96 3.06 6.91
C VAL A 87 0.26 2.22 7.28
N ARG A 88 0.07 1.22 8.14
CA ARG A 88 1.12 0.36 8.71
C ARG A 88 1.02 -1.06 8.22
N THR A 89 2.13 -1.79 8.31
CA THR A 89 2.22 -3.23 8.02
C THR A 89 1.82 -3.54 6.56
N VAL A 90 2.24 -2.69 5.64
CA VAL A 90 1.90 -2.80 4.21
C VAL A 90 2.73 -3.84 3.46
N GLU A 91 3.86 -4.24 4.01
CA GLU A 91 4.91 -5.02 3.34
C GLU A 91 4.40 -6.37 2.81
N HIS A 92 3.65 -7.13 3.60
CA HIS A 92 3.19 -8.46 3.17
C HIS A 92 2.18 -8.36 2.02
N LEU A 93 1.27 -7.38 2.10
CA LEU A 93 0.29 -7.16 1.04
C LEU A 93 0.98 -6.73 -0.26
N LEU A 94 1.91 -5.78 -0.17
CA LEU A 94 2.68 -5.31 -1.33
C LEU A 94 3.55 -6.42 -1.92
N SER A 95 4.16 -7.27 -1.10
CA SER A 95 4.91 -8.45 -1.54
C SER A 95 4.03 -9.46 -2.26
N ALA A 96 2.83 -9.75 -1.75
CA ALA A 96 1.89 -10.66 -2.40
C ALA A 96 1.40 -10.09 -3.75
N MET A 97 1.09 -8.80 -3.81
CA MET A 97 0.73 -8.14 -5.08
C MET A 97 1.87 -8.22 -6.10
N GLU A 98 3.11 -8.02 -5.66
CA GLU A 98 4.28 -8.17 -6.53
C GLU A 98 4.42 -9.60 -7.07
N ALA A 99 4.33 -10.59 -6.19
CA ALA A 99 4.44 -12.00 -6.56
C ALA A 99 3.32 -12.45 -7.52
N LEU A 100 2.11 -11.91 -7.37
CA LEU A 100 0.97 -12.17 -8.25
C LEU A 100 0.95 -11.30 -9.51
N GLY A 101 1.89 -10.36 -9.64
CA GLY A 101 1.99 -9.47 -10.79
C GLY A 101 0.90 -8.39 -10.86
N VAL A 102 0.26 -8.03 -9.75
CA VAL A 102 -0.78 -6.98 -9.69
C VAL A 102 -0.11 -5.61 -9.74
N ASP A 103 -0.16 -4.92 -10.88
CA ASP A 103 0.50 -3.61 -11.03
C ASP A 103 -0.35 -2.45 -10.50
N ASN A 104 -1.68 -2.52 -10.65
CA ASN A 104 -2.60 -1.47 -10.22
C ASN A 104 -3.63 -2.02 -9.22
N CYS A 105 -3.75 -1.40 -8.05
CA CYS A 105 -4.74 -1.77 -7.04
C CYS A 105 -5.04 -0.60 -6.10
N ARG A 106 -6.33 -0.36 -5.85
CA ARG A 106 -6.80 0.50 -4.76
C ARG A 106 -7.00 -0.35 -3.52
N VAL A 107 -6.44 0.04 -2.38
CA VAL A 107 -6.62 -0.64 -1.10
C VAL A 107 -7.31 0.30 -0.13
N GLU A 108 -8.60 0.12 0.09
CA GLU A 108 -9.34 0.86 1.11
C GLU A 108 -9.11 0.23 2.47
N VAL A 109 -8.79 1.04 3.48
CA VAL A 109 -8.62 0.60 4.87
C VAL A 109 -9.59 1.38 5.75
N SER A 110 -10.39 0.66 6.53
CA SER A 110 -11.37 1.24 7.47
C SER A 110 -11.27 0.61 8.86
N GLY A 111 -11.66 1.35 9.90
CA GLY A 111 -11.61 0.90 11.30
C GLY A 111 -10.24 1.00 11.98
N GLY A 112 -9.19 1.34 11.25
CA GLY A 112 -7.83 1.55 11.75
C GLY A 112 -6.84 1.86 10.61
N ASP A 113 -5.56 2.04 10.95
CA ASP A 113 -4.48 2.35 10.01
C ASP A 113 -3.58 1.15 9.71
N GLU A 114 -3.89 -0.05 10.20
CA GLU A 114 -3.01 -1.21 10.09
C GLU A 114 -3.58 -2.28 9.16
N VAL A 115 -2.79 -2.64 8.14
CA VAL A 115 -3.11 -3.74 7.22
C VAL A 115 -2.61 -5.04 7.82
N ARG A 116 -3.49 -6.05 7.91
CA ARG A 116 -3.11 -7.34 8.51
C ARG A 116 -2.24 -8.17 7.55
N ALA A 117 -1.16 -8.74 8.08
CA ALA A 117 -0.29 -9.69 7.37
C ALA A 117 -1.04 -10.80 6.61
N SER A 118 -2.03 -11.43 7.25
CA SER A 118 -2.79 -12.54 6.68
C SER A 118 -3.68 -12.16 5.48
N LEU A 119 -3.83 -10.87 5.14
CA LEU A 119 -4.43 -10.46 3.86
C LEU A 119 -3.63 -10.98 2.65
N ALA A 120 -2.33 -11.21 2.82
CA ALA A 120 -1.45 -11.79 1.81
C ALA A 120 -1.59 -13.32 1.67
N GLY A 121 -2.43 -13.97 2.49
CA GLY A 121 -2.63 -15.42 2.44
C GLY A 121 -1.56 -16.25 3.18
N CYS A 122 -0.55 -15.63 3.78
CA CYS A 122 0.43 -16.29 4.65
C CYS A 122 0.41 -15.69 6.07
N CYS A 123 0.24 -16.58 7.06
CA CYS A 123 0.39 -16.45 8.52
C CYS A 123 -0.55 -15.47 9.25
#